data_AF-A0A7Y3HB88-F1
#
_entry.id   AF-A0A7Y3HB88-F1
#
_cell.length_a   1.000
_cell.length_b   1.000
_cell.length_c   1.000
_cell.angle_alpha   90.00
_cell.angle_beta   90.00
_cell.angle_gamma   90.00
#
_symmetry.space_group_name_H-M   'P 1'
#
loop_
_entity.id
_entity.type
_entity.pdbx_description
1 polymer ?
#
loop_
_entity_poly.entity_id
_entity_poly.type
_entity_poly.pdbx_seq_one_letter_code
_entity_poly.pdbx_strand_id
1 'polypeptide(L)'
;MKSLRIMTIATALVFTVSAFGQTLEDLAAEVERAASEEGKINQQREQEFIQARDNQRNLLAQARQELRNEEARSDRLKNDYDRLERELAELETVLQERMGNLGELFGIVRQASGDIQATLDDSMVSAARPGRTEFLSELAQRKELPNVQELRKVWSIMVTEIAESGRVVKFTAPVERANGEKQ
;
A
#
# COMPACT_ATOMS: atom_id res chain seq x y z
N MET A 1 -8.05 3.12 -46.46
CA MET A 1 -7.09 3.66 -47.44
C MET A 1 -5.67 3.31 -47.02
N LYS A 2 -5.08 2.28 -47.62
CA LYS A 2 -3.64 2.07 -47.80
C LYS A 2 -3.50 1.03 -48.91
N SER A 3 -2.79 1.45 -49.95
CA SER A 3 -2.91 0.99 -51.34
C SER A 3 -2.27 -0.36 -51.58
N LEU A 4 -3.05 -1.21 -52.25
CA LEU A 4 -2.70 -2.43 -52.95
C LEU A 4 -1.61 -2.14 -54.00
N ARG A 5 -0.48 -2.87 -53.97
CA ARG A 5 0.48 -2.94 -55.07
C ARG A 5 0.73 -4.41 -55.41
N ILE A 6 -0.14 -4.94 -56.25
CA ILE A 6 0.06 -6.19 -56.97
C ILE A 6 1.02 -5.88 -58.11
N MET A 7 2.26 -6.37 -58.01
CA MET A 7 3.25 -6.29 -59.08
C MET A 7 3.23 -7.61 -59.85
N THR A 8 2.28 -7.72 -60.78
CA THR A 8 2.23 -8.79 -61.79
C THR A 8 3.35 -8.57 -62.80
N ILE A 9 4.41 -9.36 -62.70
CA ILE A 9 5.39 -9.55 -63.77
C ILE A 9 4.90 -10.74 -64.61
N ALA A 10 4.24 -10.44 -65.72
CA ALA A 10 3.97 -11.41 -66.78
C ALA A 10 5.18 -11.46 -67.70
N THR A 11 6.10 -12.38 -67.45
CA THR A 11 7.20 -12.68 -68.39
C THR A 11 6.80 -13.91 -69.19
N ALA A 12 6.37 -13.67 -70.43
CA ALA A 12 6.15 -14.73 -71.41
C ALA A 12 7.50 -15.33 -71.80
N LEU A 13 7.79 -16.53 -71.29
CA LEU A 13 8.94 -17.32 -71.72
C LEU A 13 8.54 -18.08 -72.99
N VAL A 14 8.99 -17.60 -74.15
CA VAL A 14 8.88 -18.30 -75.42
C VAL A 14 9.84 -19.49 -75.38
N PHE A 15 9.31 -20.71 -75.28
CA PHE A 15 10.08 -21.94 -75.45
C PHE A 15 10.25 -22.22 -76.95
N THR A 16 11.39 -21.84 -77.53
CA THR A 16 11.85 -22.41 -78.80
C THR A 16 12.41 -23.80 -78.51
N VAL A 17 11.70 -24.86 -78.94
CA VAL A 17 12.20 -26.23 -78.86
C VAL A 17 13.23 -26.43 -79.98
N SER A 18 14.51 -26.26 -79.66
CA SER A 18 15.60 -26.80 -80.48
C SER A 18 15.80 -28.27 -80.07
N ALA A 19 15.19 -29.18 -80.82
CA ALA A 19 15.45 -30.61 -80.71
C ALA A 19 16.80 -30.94 -81.37
N PHE A 20 17.88 -30.85 -80.61
CA PHE A 20 19.13 -31.54 -80.91
C PHE A 20 19.10 -32.91 -80.23
N GLY A 21 19.44 -33.97 -80.96
CA GLY A 21 19.12 -35.35 -80.63
C GLY A 21 19.65 -35.83 -79.27
N GLN A 22 18.75 -35.92 -78.29
CA GLN A 22 18.89 -36.79 -77.13
C GLN A 22 18.23 -38.13 -77.44
N THR A 23 18.89 -39.24 -77.10
CA THR A 23 18.28 -40.57 -77.23
C THR A 23 17.19 -40.73 -76.16
N LEU A 24 16.24 -41.64 -76.38
CA LEU A 24 15.21 -41.96 -75.37
C LEU A 24 15.84 -42.41 -74.04
N GLU A 25 16.99 -43.07 -74.10
CA GLU A 25 17.84 -43.42 -72.95
C GLU A 25 18.34 -42.18 -72.19
N ASP A 26 18.81 -41.15 -72.88
CA ASP A 26 19.31 -39.92 -72.22
C ASP A 26 18.18 -39.18 -71.49
N LEU A 27 16.99 -39.13 -72.09
CA LEU A 27 15.80 -38.53 -71.47
C LEU A 27 15.36 -39.34 -70.24
N ALA A 28 15.35 -40.67 -70.33
CA ALA A 28 15.01 -41.53 -69.20
C ALA A 28 15.99 -41.34 -68.02
N ALA A 29 17.29 -41.26 -68.30
CA ALA A 29 18.31 -41.02 -67.29
C ALA A 29 18.21 -39.61 -66.66
N GLU A 30 17.82 -38.59 -67.43
CA GLU A 30 17.57 -37.24 -66.92
C GLU A 30 16.34 -37.20 -66.00
N VAL A 31 15.24 -37.87 -66.39
CA VAL A 31 14.02 -37.98 -65.60
C VAL A 31 14.26 -38.74 -64.29
N GLU A 32 15.04 -39.83 -64.33
CA GLU A 32 15.38 -40.60 -63.13
C GLU A 32 16.23 -39.79 -62.14
N ARG A 33 17.21 -39.02 -62.65
CA ARG A 33 17.99 -38.08 -61.84
C ARG A 33 17.11 -37.00 -61.22
N ALA A 34 16.24 -36.36 -62.02
CA ALA A 34 15.32 -35.33 -61.54
C ALA A 34 14.37 -35.87 -60.46
N ALA A 35 13.79 -37.05 -60.66
CA ALA A 35 12.89 -37.69 -59.70
C ALA A 35 13.60 -38.01 -58.36
N SER A 36 14.84 -38.48 -58.41
CA SER A 36 15.65 -38.71 -57.20
C SER A 36 15.97 -37.40 -56.47
N GLU A 37 16.32 -36.33 -57.18
CA GLU A 37 16.60 -35.02 -56.59
C GLU A 37 15.35 -34.39 -55.97
N GLU A 38 14.20 -34.44 -56.68
CA GLU A 38 12.91 -33.99 -56.15
C GLU A 38 12.50 -34.80 -54.92
N GLY A 39 12.73 -36.12 -54.90
CA GLY A 39 12.47 -36.97 -53.75
C GLY A 39 13.24 -36.52 -52.51
N LYS A 40 14.53 -36.18 -52.65
CA LYS A 40 15.35 -35.65 -51.55
C LYS A 40 14.88 -34.29 -51.07
N ILE A 41 14.55 -33.37 -52.00
CA ILE A 41 14.05 -32.03 -51.68
C ILE A 41 12.71 -32.13 -50.94
N ASN A 42 11.81 -33.01 -51.38
CA ASN A 42 10.52 -33.21 -50.71
C ASN A 42 10.69 -33.79 -49.31
N GLN A 43 11.57 -34.77 -49.12
CA GLN A 43 11.87 -35.29 -47.79
C GLN A 43 12.41 -34.20 -46.85
N GLN A 44 13.31 -33.34 -47.34
CA GLN A 44 13.80 -32.20 -46.57
C GLN A 44 12.68 -31.23 -46.19
N ARG A 45 11.82 -30.85 -47.14
CA ARG A 45 10.68 -29.95 -46.89
C ARG A 45 9.69 -30.54 -45.90
N GLU A 46 9.42 -31.84 -45.98
CA GLU A 46 8.55 -32.54 -45.05
C GLU A 46 9.13 -32.52 -43.62
N GLN A 47 10.44 -32.77 -43.48
CA GLN A 47 11.13 -32.68 -42.19
C GLN A 47 11.09 -31.25 -41.64
N GLU A 48 11.39 -30.25 -42.45
CA GLU A 48 11.31 -28.83 -42.06
C GLU A 48 9.88 -28.45 -41.63
N PHE A 49 8.87 -28.92 -42.35
CA PHE A 49 7.47 -28.67 -42.02
C PHE A 49 7.06 -29.31 -40.68
N ILE A 50 7.44 -30.56 -40.45
CA ILE A 50 7.17 -31.27 -39.19
C ILE A 50 7.85 -30.54 -38.02
N GLN A 51 9.13 -30.18 -38.18
CA GLN A 51 9.87 -29.43 -37.15
C GLN A 51 9.21 -28.08 -36.86
N ALA A 52 8.82 -27.32 -37.89
CA ALA A 52 8.16 -26.03 -37.72
C ALA A 52 6.80 -26.17 -37.00
N ARG A 53 5.99 -27.16 -37.38
CA ARG A 53 4.71 -27.48 -36.74
C ARG A 53 4.89 -27.80 -35.26
N ASP A 54 5.85 -28.66 -34.94
CA ASP A 54 6.08 -29.10 -33.56
C ASP A 54 6.64 -27.96 -32.70
N ASN A 55 7.52 -27.12 -33.27
CA ASN A 55 7.98 -25.89 -32.63
C ASN A 55 6.82 -24.92 -32.34
N GLN A 56 5.93 -24.67 -33.30
CA GLN A 56 4.76 -23.82 -33.09
C GLN A 56 3.82 -24.38 -32.04
N ARG A 57 3.59 -25.70 -32.03
CA ARG A 57 2.77 -26.37 -31.01
C ARG A 57 3.37 -26.19 -29.61
N ASN A 58 4.68 -26.32 -29.48
CA ASN A 58 5.39 -26.15 -28.22
C ASN A 58 5.31 -24.70 -27.73
N LEU A 59 5.57 -23.72 -28.60
CA LEU A 59 5.45 -22.30 -28.28
C LEU A 59 4.02 -21.93 -27.84
N LEU A 60 3.01 -22.42 -28.54
CA LEU A 60 1.61 -22.19 -28.18
C LEU A 60 1.26 -22.82 -26.83
N ALA A 61 1.76 -24.03 -26.55
CA ALA A 61 1.55 -24.69 -25.26
C ALA A 61 2.20 -23.92 -24.11
N GLN A 62 3.42 -23.42 -24.32
CA GLN A 62 4.15 -22.58 -23.35
C GLN A 62 3.40 -21.27 -23.09
N ALA A 63 3.04 -20.52 -24.14
CA ALA A 63 2.31 -19.26 -24.00
C ALA A 63 0.96 -19.43 -23.28
N ARG A 64 0.24 -20.52 -23.56
CA ARG A 64 -1.01 -20.85 -22.86
C ARG A 64 -0.78 -21.18 -21.39
N GLN A 65 0.32 -21.83 -21.04
CA GLN A 65 0.65 -22.12 -19.65
C GLN A 65 1.05 -20.85 -18.90
N GLU A 66 1.85 -19.98 -19.51
CA GLU A 66 2.23 -18.68 -18.95
C GLU A 66 1.01 -17.80 -18.73
N LEU A 67 0.10 -17.72 -19.70
CA LEU A 67 -1.16 -16.98 -19.57
C LEU A 67 -1.97 -17.48 -18.36
N ARG A 68 -2.19 -18.79 -18.24
CA ARG A 68 -2.93 -19.37 -17.09
C ARG A 68 -2.25 -19.06 -15.76
N ASN A 69 -0.92 -19.09 -15.71
CA ASN A 69 -0.17 -18.80 -14.49
C ASN A 69 -0.34 -17.34 -14.07
N GLU A 70 -0.29 -16.41 -15.03
CA GLU A 70 -0.42 -14.98 -14.74
C GLU A 70 -1.87 -14.59 -14.43
N GLU A 71 -2.86 -15.21 -15.07
CA GLU A 71 -4.28 -15.09 -14.71
C GLU A 71 -4.50 -15.55 -13.26
N ALA A 72 -4.02 -16.74 -12.89
CA ALA A 72 -4.12 -17.25 -11.52
C ALA A 72 -3.36 -16.40 -10.49
N ARG A 73 -2.28 -15.73 -10.91
CA ARG A 73 -1.58 -14.75 -10.07
C ARG A 73 -2.40 -13.48 -9.90
N SER A 74 -2.96 -12.95 -10.97
CA SER A 74 -3.84 -11.78 -10.97
C SER A 74 -5.03 -11.98 -10.04
N ASP A 75 -5.72 -13.12 -10.15
CA ASP A 75 -6.86 -13.46 -9.30
C ASP A 75 -6.48 -13.53 -7.81
N ARG A 76 -5.31 -14.11 -7.49
CA ARG A 76 -4.80 -14.14 -6.11
C ARG A 76 -4.51 -12.74 -5.58
N LEU A 77 -3.80 -11.92 -6.36
CA LEU A 77 -3.47 -10.55 -5.97
C LEU A 77 -4.72 -9.69 -5.78
N LYS A 78 -5.73 -9.87 -6.64
CA LYS A 78 -7.01 -9.17 -6.50
C LYS A 78 -7.73 -9.58 -5.21
N ASN A 79 -7.81 -10.87 -4.91
CA ASN A 79 -8.42 -11.34 -3.66
C ASN A 79 -7.68 -10.83 -2.42
N ASP A 80 -6.34 -10.79 -2.47
CA ASP A 80 -5.53 -10.23 -1.38
C ASP A 80 -5.77 -8.72 -1.22
N TYR A 81 -5.84 -7.98 -2.33
CA TYR A 81 -6.15 -6.56 -2.33
C TYR A 81 -7.54 -6.29 -1.71
N ASP A 82 -8.58 -6.98 -2.19
CA ASP A 82 -9.95 -6.83 -1.68
C ASP A 82 -10.09 -7.21 -0.20
N ARG A 83 -9.25 -8.13 0.30
CA ARG A 83 -9.17 -8.45 1.74
C ARG A 83 -8.50 -7.31 2.51
N LEU A 84 -7.34 -6.84 2.05
CA LEU A 84 -6.58 -5.79 2.72
C LEU A 84 -7.33 -4.46 2.74
N GLU A 85 -8.09 -4.13 1.69
CA GLU A 85 -8.92 -2.93 1.64
C GLU A 85 -10.01 -2.96 2.72
N ARG A 86 -10.65 -4.11 2.92
CA ARG A 86 -11.66 -4.30 3.98
C ARG A 86 -11.04 -4.20 5.38
N GLU A 87 -9.90 -4.85 5.60
CA GLU A 87 -9.18 -4.79 6.87
C GLU A 87 -8.72 -3.36 7.18
N LEU A 88 -8.23 -2.63 6.18
CA LEU A 88 -7.83 -1.24 6.32
C LEU A 88 -9.03 -0.36 6.73
N ALA A 89 -10.18 -0.50 6.06
CA ALA A 89 -11.37 0.27 6.40
C ALA A 89 -11.89 -0.02 7.82
N GLU A 90 -11.83 -1.28 8.26
CA GLU A 90 -12.16 -1.67 9.64
C GLU A 90 -11.19 -1.02 10.63
N LEU A 91 -9.88 -1.10 10.38
CA LEU A 91 -8.86 -0.50 11.24
C LEU A 91 -8.98 1.02 11.32
N GLU A 92 -9.29 1.69 10.21
CA GLU A 92 -9.54 3.14 10.18
C GLU A 92 -10.77 3.52 11.00
N THR A 93 -11.84 2.72 10.92
CA THR A 93 -13.05 2.92 11.74
C THR A 93 -12.71 2.76 13.23
N VAL A 94 -12.02 1.69 13.60
CA VAL A 94 -11.59 1.44 14.99
C VAL A 94 -10.66 2.55 15.49
N LEU A 95 -9.75 3.03 14.65
CA LEU A 95 -8.87 4.15 15.00
C LEU A 95 -9.68 5.42 15.29
N GLN A 96 -10.64 5.75 14.43
CA GLN A 96 -11.49 6.93 14.59
C GLN A 96 -12.35 6.86 15.86
N GLU A 97 -12.95 5.70 16.15
CA GLU A 97 -13.69 5.46 17.39
C GLU A 97 -12.80 5.65 18.62
N ARG A 98 -11.60 5.05 18.61
CA ARG A 98 -10.65 5.18 19.71
C ARG A 98 -10.16 6.61 19.89
N MET A 99 -9.94 7.34 18.81
CA MET A 99 -9.60 8.77 18.86
C MET A 99 -10.74 9.60 19.44
N GLY A 100 -11.99 9.31 19.07
CA GLY A 100 -13.18 9.93 19.65
C GLY A 100 -13.25 9.69 21.16
N ASN A 101 -13.12 8.43 21.58
CA ASN A 101 -13.12 8.04 22.99
C ASN A 101 -11.99 8.74 23.78
N LEU A 102 -10.78 8.82 23.21
CA LEU A 102 -9.68 9.56 23.83
C LEU A 102 -9.95 11.07 23.93
N GLY A 103 -10.64 11.65 22.94
CA GLY A 103 -11.08 13.04 22.97
C GLY A 103 -12.09 13.31 24.10
N GLU A 104 -13.02 12.39 24.36
CA GLU A 104 -13.95 12.49 25.49
C GLU A 104 -13.22 12.39 26.84
N LEU A 105 -12.36 11.37 27.00
CA LEU A 105 -11.56 11.20 28.21
C LEU A 105 -10.68 12.42 28.48
N PHE A 106 -10.16 13.06 27.43
CA PHE A 106 -9.41 14.29 27.56
C PHE A 106 -10.23 15.46 28.08
N GLY A 107 -11.47 15.61 27.60
CA GLY A 107 -12.41 16.60 28.12
C GLY A 107 -12.63 16.42 29.62
N ILE A 108 -12.80 15.18 30.08
CA ILE A 108 -12.93 14.85 31.50
C ILE A 108 -11.68 15.26 32.28
N VAL A 109 -10.47 14.98 31.77
CA VAL A 109 -9.23 15.36 32.44
C VAL A 109 -9.07 16.88 32.52
N ARG A 110 -9.42 17.62 31.46
CA ARG A 110 -9.41 19.09 31.48
C ARG A 110 -10.35 19.64 32.53
N GLN A 111 -11.59 19.12 32.58
CA GLN A 111 -12.57 19.52 33.57
C GLN A 111 -12.07 19.22 34.99
N ALA A 112 -11.63 17.99 35.25
CA ALA A 112 -11.11 17.59 36.56
C ALA A 112 -9.89 18.44 36.99
N SER A 113 -9.01 18.79 36.05
CA SER A 113 -7.86 19.68 36.33
C SER A 113 -8.32 21.08 36.73
N GLY A 114 -9.34 21.63 36.06
CA GLY A 114 -9.95 22.91 36.41
C GLY A 114 -10.67 22.87 37.76
N ASP A 115 -11.39 21.79 38.06
CA ASP A 115 -12.09 21.60 39.33
C ASP A 115 -11.09 21.51 40.51
N ILE A 116 -9.99 20.75 40.34
CA ILE A 116 -8.92 20.67 41.33
C ILE A 116 -8.22 22.04 41.45
N GLN A 117 -8.00 22.74 40.35
CA GLN A 117 -7.40 24.07 40.38
C GLN A 117 -8.24 25.04 41.22
N ALA A 118 -9.55 25.12 40.98
CA ALA A 118 -10.45 25.96 41.75
C ALA A 118 -10.45 25.59 43.25
N THR A 119 -10.43 24.29 43.56
CA THR A 119 -10.32 23.80 44.94
C THR A 119 -9.01 24.25 45.61
N LEU A 120 -7.89 24.25 44.87
CA LEU A 120 -6.62 24.73 45.39
C LEU A 120 -6.58 26.25 45.53
N ASP A 121 -7.15 27.00 44.59
CA ASP A 121 -7.21 28.46 44.66
C ASP A 121 -8.00 28.92 45.90
N ASP A 122 -9.05 28.19 46.29
CA ASP A 122 -9.84 28.44 47.52
C ASP A 122 -9.21 27.87 48.80
N SER A 123 -8.14 27.06 48.70
CA SER A 123 -7.54 26.39 49.85
C SER A 123 -6.62 27.31 50.67
N MET A 124 -6.80 27.31 51.98
CA MET A 124 -5.86 27.97 52.91
C MET A 124 -4.43 27.38 52.84
N VAL A 125 -4.29 26.13 52.37
CA VAL A 125 -2.97 25.51 52.18
C VAL A 125 -2.18 26.24 51.09
N SER A 126 -2.85 26.82 50.11
CA SER A 126 -2.21 27.58 49.02
C SER A 126 -1.55 28.87 49.50
N ALA A 127 -2.05 29.48 50.57
CA ALA A 127 -1.37 30.61 51.23
C ALA A 127 -0.02 30.20 51.83
N ALA A 128 0.10 28.96 52.32
CA ALA A 128 1.35 28.41 52.83
C ALA A 128 2.27 27.85 51.73
N ARG A 129 1.69 27.39 50.60
CA ARG A 129 2.40 26.78 49.49
C ARG A 129 1.93 27.36 48.14
N PRO A 130 2.45 28.53 47.73
CA PRO A 130 2.04 29.18 46.48
C PRO A 130 2.53 28.42 45.23
N GLY A 131 1.90 28.66 44.07
CA GLY A 131 2.33 28.14 42.77
C GLY A 131 1.86 26.72 42.42
N ARG A 132 0.97 26.13 43.23
CA ARG A 132 0.52 24.74 43.05
C ARG A 132 -0.51 24.53 41.93
N THR A 133 -1.09 25.61 41.42
CA THR A 133 -2.17 25.58 40.41
C THR A 133 -1.68 25.72 38.97
N GLU A 134 -0.43 26.13 38.74
CA GLU A 134 0.11 26.42 37.40
C GLU A 134 0.00 25.22 36.45
N PHE A 135 0.42 24.04 36.90
CA PHE A 135 0.33 22.81 36.10
C PHE A 135 -1.12 22.42 35.77
N LEU A 136 -2.05 22.60 36.71
CA LEU A 136 -3.46 22.26 36.49
C LEU A 136 -4.13 23.25 35.53
N SER A 137 -3.77 24.53 35.64
CA SER A 137 -4.22 25.59 34.73
C SER A 137 -3.72 25.35 33.30
N GLU A 138 -2.43 25.01 33.13
CA GLU A 138 -1.87 24.65 31.84
C GLU A 138 -2.60 23.43 31.24
N LEU A 139 -2.78 22.38 32.03
CA LEU A 139 -3.44 21.15 31.60
C LEU A 139 -4.92 21.36 31.26
N ALA A 140 -5.63 22.22 31.99
CA ALA A 140 -7.03 22.56 31.73
C ALA A 140 -7.22 23.39 30.45
N GLN A 141 -6.19 24.07 29.96
CA GLN A 141 -6.23 24.92 28.77
C GLN A 141 -5.66 24.24 27.51
N ARG A 142 -4.70 23.33 27.68
CA ARG A 142 -4.01 22.61 26.59
C ARG A 142 -5.00 21.84 25.72
N LYS A 143 -4.71 21.74 24.42
CA LYS A 143 -5.53 21.01 23.42
C LYS A 143 -5.02 19.60 23.11
N GLU A 144 -3.80 19.31 23.52
CA GLU A 144 -3.13 18.04 23.29
C GLU A 144 -3.40 17.06 24.43
N LEU A 145 -3.38 15.77 24.11
CA LEU A 145 -3.61 14.70 25.07
C LEU A 145 -2.51 14.67 26.15
N PRO A 146 -2.89 14.54 27.44
CA PRO A 146 -1.93 14.34 28.50
C PRO A 146 -1.33 12.95 28.41
N ASN A 147 -0.04 12.88 28.67
CA ASN A 147 0.63 11.61 28.86
C ASN A 147 0.35 11.04 30.27
N VAL A 148 0.68 9.76 30.45
CA VAL A 148 0.40 9.03 31.72
C VAL A 148 1.09 9.68 32.94
N GLN A 149 2.24 10.34 32.75
CA GLN A 149 2.92 11.03 33.86
C GLN A 149 2.17 12.28 34.29
N GLU A 150 1.60 13.02 33.34
CA GLU A 150 0.76 14.19 33.62
C GLU A 150 -0.49 13.79 34.41
N LEU A 151 -1.16 12.70 34.01
CA LEU A 151 -2.30 12.14 34.75
C LEU A 151 -1.92 11.74 36.19
N ARG A 152 -0.77 11.08 36.37
CA ARG A 152 -0.25 10.77 37.72
C ARG A 152 0.03 12.02 38.55
N LYS A 153 0.50 13.10 37.91
CA LYS A 153 0.77 14.37 38.59
C LYS A 153 -0.53 15.03 39.06
N VAL A 154 -1.60 15.01 38.25
CA VAL A 154 -2.94 15.50 38.67
C VAL A 154 -3.40 14.76 39.93
N TRP A 155 -3.36 13.42 39.90
CA TRP A 155 -3.73 12.59 41.04
C TRP A 155 -2.87 12.89 42.28
N SER A 156 -1.55 13.01 42.10
CA SER A 156 -0.62 13.32 43.18
C SER A 156 -0.92 14.66 43.84
N ILE A 157 -1.23 15.70 43.05
CA ILE A 157 -1.60 17.03 43.56
C ILE A 157 -2.88 16.96 44.39
N MET A 158 -3.90 16.25 43.89
CA MET A 158 -5.17 16.07 44.59
C MET A 158 -4.98 15.35 45.94
N VAL A 159 -4.26 14.23 45.98
CA VAL A 159 -4.01 13.49 47.23
C VAL A 159 -3.13 14.28 48.19
N THR A 160 -2.16 15.05 47.67
CA THR A 160 -1.34 15.95 48.48
C THR A 160 -2.21 17.01 49.16
N GLU A 161 -3.19 17.57 48.45
CA GLU A 161 -4.12 18.53 49.03
C GLU A 161 -4.98 17.92 50.14
N ILE A 162 -5.51 16.72 49.91
CA ILE A 162 -6.27 15.98 50.95
C ILE A 162 -5.41 15.76 52.20
N ALA A 163 -4.12 15.43 52.04
CA ALA A 163 -3.22 15.21 53.16
C ALA A 163 -2.86 16.51 53.90
N GLU A 164 -2.61 17.60 53.18
CA GLU A 164 -2.19 18.88 53.77
C GLU A 164 -3.35 19.65 54.40
N SER A 165 -4.55 19.55 53.84
CA SER A 165 -5.77 20.13 54.44
C SER A 165 -6.12 19.56 55.80
N GLY A 166 -5.71 18.32 56.10
CA GLY A 166 -5.85 17.69 57.42
C GLY A 166 -4.77 18.09 58.44
N ARG A 167 -3.79 18.92 58.07
CA ARG A 167 -2.67 19.31 58.94
C ARG A 167 -2.85 20.70 59.53
N VAL A 168 -2.45 20.84 60.81
CA VAL A 168 -2.34 22.14 61.48
C VAL A 168 -0.89 22.62 61.41
N VAL A 169 -0.66 23.75 60.75
CA VAL A 169 0.67 24.35 60.59
C VAL A 169 0.64 25.84 60.93
N LYS A 170 1.77 26.38 61.38
CA LYS A 170 1.98 27.82 61.55
C LYS A 170 2.98 28.30 60.52
N PHE A 171 2.66 29.38 59.83
CA PHE A 171 3.54 29.99 58.83
C PHE A 171 3.38 31.51 58.84
N THR A 172 4.35 32.21 58.27
CA THR A 172 4.32 33.66 58.10
C THR A 172 3.90 33.98 56.67
N ALA A 173 2.88 34.80 56.51
CA ALA A 173 2.42 35.30 55.21
C ALA A 173 1.95 36.75 55.36
N PRO A 174 2.07 37.56 54.28
CA PRO A 174 1.57 38.92 54.29
C PRO A 174 0.05 38.92 54.44
N VAL A 175 -0.47 39.77 55.33
CA VAL A 175 -1.90 39.93 55.57
C VAL A 175 -2.33 41.32 55.10
N GLU A 176 -3.29 41.38 54.19
CA GLU A 176 -3.92 42.63 53.80
C GLU A 176 -5.00 43.02 54.82
N ARG A 177 -4.85 44.21 55.39
CA ARG A 177 -5.84 44.79 56.32
C ARG A 177 -7.02 45.38 55.53
N ALA A 178 -8.14 45.62 56.22
CA ALA A 178 -9.34 46.20 55.60
C ALA A 178 -9.13 47.58 54.93
N ASN A 179 -8.02 48.27 55.26
CA ASN A 179 -7.60 49.53 54.64
C ASN A 179 -6.66 49.36 53.43
N GLY A 180 -6.33 48.12 53.03
CA GLY A 180 -5.43 47.80 51.92
C GLY A 180 -3.94 47.80 52.27
N GLU A 181 -3.56 48.03 53.54
CA GLU A 181 -2.17 47.96 53.98
C GLU A 181 -1.74 46.49 54.18
N LYS A 182 -0.58 46.11 53.60
CA LYS A 182 0.05 44.80 53.76
C LYS A 182 0.91 44.79 55.03
N GLN A 183 0.71 43.81 55.90
CA GLN A 183 1.50 43.59 57.11
C GLN A 183 2.17 42.22 57.12
#